data_AF-A0A9P3FZC1-F1
#
_entry.id   AF-A0A9P3FZC1-F1
#
_cell.length_a   1.000
_cell.length_b   1.000
_cell.length_c   1.000
_cell.angle_alpha   90.00
_cell.angle_beta   90.00
_cell.angle_gamma   90.00
#
_symmetry.space_group_name_H-M   'P 1'
#
loop_
_entity.id
_entity.type
_entity.pdbx_description
1 polymer ?
#
loop_
_entity_poly.entity_id
_entity_poly.type
_entity_poly.pdbx_seq_one_letter_code
_entity_poly.pdbx_strand_id
1 'polypeptide(L)'
;MSTTSRKIDVEAKDIRHIFIKCKVCAKDRDAAGKKLSLCAGCQGTTYCGTACQKQDWPAHKASCLARREVLREEARLDEIVLAGAKNPSAVVLPTQIYADMRAFKIKFMAAIFQMTFNALNLRAKPDAWQANIVVTTLKRVRDPRPPAKSWQRYTIHAIEVMTRQRWATLTGEGMNYHLTQQAYERDLFLRGDKVGVIAYALRTPCMGLSVPWLHVNSTVGYEADSEETLNIEDAWEKTFRDTVERMCGRMAPLAITCPDEEQPAGSDSHGSNIEDSSDNL
;
A
#
# COMPACT_ATOMS: atom_id res chain seq x y z
N MET A 1 -22.83 -9.26 -20.83
CA MET A 1 -23.14 -8.08 -20.01
C MET A 1 -21.81 -7.46 -19.62
N SER A 2 -21.45 -6.32 -20.21
CA SER A 2 -20.18 -5.63 -19.94
C SER A 2 -20.30 -4.92 -18.59
N THR A 3 -19.73 -5.49 -17.55
CA THR A 3 -19.47 -4.79 -16.30
C THR A 3 -18.34 -3.81 -16.56
N THR A 4 -18.67 -2.54 -16.78
CA THR A 4 -17.69 -1.45 -16.76
C THR A 4 -16.92 -1.51 -15.44
N SER A 5 -15.67 -1.97 -15.51
CA SER A 5 -14.80 -2.12 -14.36
C SER A 5 -14.50 -0.73 -13.78
N ARG A 6 -14.97 -0.46 -12.55
CA ARG A 6 -14.76 0.83 -11.89
C ARG A 6 -13.31 0.92 -11.44
N LYS A 7 -12.63 2.02 -11.78
CA LYS A 7 -11.27 2.31 -11.30
C LYS A 7 -11.21 2.29 -9.77
N ILE A 8 -10.13 1.73 -9.23
CA ILE A 8 -9.84 1.71 -7.80
C ILE A 8 -9.55 3.14 -7.35
N ASP A 9 -10.38 3.64 -6.44
CA ASP A 9 -10.05 4.81 -5.64
C ASP A 9 -9.10 4.39 -4.51
N VAL A 10 -7.81 4.69 -4.67
CA VAL A 10 -6.75 4.34 -3.72
C VAL A 10 -6.87 5.09 -2.38
N GLU A 11 -7.67 6.16 -2.33
CA GLU A 11 -7.90 6.98 -1.13
C GLU A 11 -9.16 6.56 -0.37
N ALA A 12 -10.05 5.79 -1.01
CA ALA A 12 -11.28 5.32 -0.41
C ALA A 12 -11.02 4.58 0.90
N LYS A 13 -11.82 4.90 1.93
CA LYS A 13 -11.59 4.41 3.29
C LYS A 13 -11.59 2.90 3.39
N ASP A 14 -12.38 2.18 2.59
CA ASP A 14 -12.55 0.74 2.71
C ASP A 14 -11.78 -0.06 1.65
N ILE A 15 -11.04 0.61 0.75
CA ILE A 15 -10.30 -0.06 -0.33
C ILE A 15 -9.28 -1.06 0.22
N ARG A 16 -8.72 -0.80 1.41
CA ARG A 16 -7.76 -1.73 2.05
C ARG A 16 -8.37 -3.12 2.33
N HIS A 17 -9.70 -3.24 2.48
CA HIS A 17 -10.31 -4.52 2.81
C HIS A 17 -10.23 -5.52 1.65
N ILE A 18 -10.18 -5.05 0.40
CA ILE A 18 -10.08 -5.93 -0.78
C ILE A 18 -8.71 -6.63 -0.85
N PHE A 19 -7.68 -6.06 -0.21
CA PHE A 19 -6.34 -6.63 -0.15
C PHE A 19 -6.14 -7.56 1.05
N ILE A 20 -7.09 -7.61 1.99
CA ILE A 20 -6.99 -8.43 3.20
C ILE A 20 -8.00 -9.58 3.08
N LYS A 21 -7.49 -10.73 2.64
CA LYS A 21 -8.30 -11.94 2.39
C LYS A 21 -7.85 -13.09 3.31
N CYS A 22 -8.75 -14.03 3.57
CA CYS A 22 -8.40 -15.27 4.25
C CYS A 22 -7.44 -16.09 3.37
N LYS A 23 -6.30 -16.55 3.92
CA LYS A 23 -5.32 -17.35 3.15
C LYS A 23 -5.89 -18.65 2.59
N VAL A 24 -6.92 -19.22 3.23
CA VAL A 24 -7.50 -20.51 2.82
C VAL A 24 -8.66 -20.37 1.87
N CYS A 25 -9.65 -19.54 2.21
CA CYS A 25 -10.90 -19.45 1.43
C CYS A 25 -11.01 -18.17 0.58
N ALA A 26 -9.97 -17.33 0.56
CA ALA A 26 -9.90 -16.06 -0.17
C ALA A 26 -11.00 -15.02 0.14
N LYS A 27 -11.94 -15.31 1.05
CA LYS A 27 -12.95 -14.35 1.50
C LYS A 27 -12.29 -13.16 2.20
N ASP A 28 -12.68 -11.96 1.81
CA ASP A 28 -12.43 -10.75 2.58
C ASP A 28 -13.36 -10.68 3.81
N ARG A 29 -13.30 -9.57 4.54
CA ARG A 29 -14.14 -9.33 5.73
C ARG A 29 -15.64 -9.43 5.41
N ASP A 30 -16.07 -8.87 4.29
CA ASP A 30 -17.49 -8.70 3.98
C ASP A 30 -18.06 -10.04 3.51
N ALA A 31 -17.36 -10.73 2.60
CA ALA A 31 -17.70 -12.07 2.16
C ALA A 31 -17.62 -13.12 3.28
N ALA A 32 -16.74 -12.93 4.27
CA ALA A 32 -16.67 -13.79 5.45
C ALA A 32 -17.76 -13.48 6.49
N GLY A 33 -18.40 -12.31 6.41
CA GLY A 33 -19.35 -11.82 7.42
C GLY A 33 -18.71 -11.55 8.78
N LYS A 34 -17.38 -11.46 8.88
CA LYS A 34 -16.63 -11.31 10.13
C LYS A 34 -15.25 -10.71 9.91
N LYS A 35 -14.69 -10.12 10.97
CA LYS A 35 -13.30 -9.63 10.97
C LYS A 35 -12.34 -10.80 10.76
N LEU A 36 -11.37 -10.61 9.88
CA LEU A 36 -10.26 -11.55 9.72
C LEU A 36 -9.25 -11.34 10.86
N SER A 37 -8.74 -12.44 11.41
CA SER A 37 -7.72 -12.43 12.46
C SER A 37 -6.34 -12.74 11.87
N LEU A 38 -5.32 -12.09 12.40
CA LEU A 38 -3.93 -12.44 12.10
C LEU A 38 -3.53 -13.70 12.88
N CYS A 39 -2.62 -14.48 12.30
CA CYS A 39 -1.94 -15.55 13.02
C CYS A 39 -1.27 -15.00 14.29
N ALA A 40 -1.63 -15.52 15.47
CA ALA A 40 -1.08 -15.04 16.73
C ALA A 40 0.45 -15.23 16.87
N GLY A 41 1.03 -16.18 16.13
CA GLY A 41 2.47 -16.44 16.16
C GLY A 41 3.27 -15.46 15.31
N CYS A 42 3.02 -15.42 14.00
CA CYS A 42 3.82 -14.64 13.05
C CYS A 42 3.24 -13.27 12.71
N GLN A 43 1.95 -13.04 13.01
CA GLN A 43 1.18 -11.85 12.66
C GLN A 43 1.22 -11.49 11.16
N GLY A 44 1.57 -12.45 10.29
CA GLY A 44 1.78 -12.24 8.87
C GLY A 44 0.67 -12.76 7.95
N THR A 45 -0.15 -13.70 8.43
CA THR A 45 -1.22 -14.33 7.63
C THR A 45 -2.58 -14.08 8.27
N THR A 46 -3.60 -13.79 7.45
CA THR A 46 -4.99 -13.58 7.88
C THR A 46 -5.88 -14.79 7.64
N TYR A 47 -6.75 -15.06 8.61
CA TYR A 47 -7.75 -16.13 8.54
C TYR A 47 -9.12 -15.61 8.93
N CYS A 48 -10.17 -16.17 8.35
CA CYS A 48 -11.54 -15.89 8.80
C CYS A 48 -11.91 -16.65 10.07
N GLY A 49 -11.09 -17.60 10.53
CA GLY A 49 -11.31 -18.32 11.78
C GLY A 49 -10.31 -19.44 12.00
N THR A 50 -10.42 -20.10 13.15
CA THR A 50 -9.54 -21.19 13.59
C THR A 50 -9.59 -22.41 12.67
N ALA A 51 -10.73 -22.69 12.01
CA ALA A 51 -10.86 -23.75 11.02
C ALA A 51 -9.89 -23.55 9.84
N CYS A 52 -9.91 -22.38 9.22
CA CYS A 52 -8.96 -22.03 8.15
C CYS A 52 -7.51 -22.00 8.66
N GLN A 53 -7.25 -21.49 9.86
CA GLN A 53 -5.90 -21.50 10.42
C GLN A 53 -5.36 -22.93 10.61
N LYS A 54 -6.17 -23.85 11.15
CA LYS A 54 -5.79 -25.26 11.34
C LYS A 54 -5.56 -25.97 9.99
N GLN A 55 -6.40 -25.69 9.00
CA GLN A 55 -6.26 -26.23 7.65
C GLN A 55 -4.95 -25.79 6.98
N ASP A 56 -4.57 -24.52 7.14
CA ASP A 56 -3.33 -23.97 6.57
C ASP A 56 -2.07 -24.40 7.35
N TRP A 57 -2.22 -24.83 8.60
CA TRP A 57 -1.09 -25.06 9.52
C TRP A 57 0.02 -25.97 8.96
N PRO A 58 -0.25 -27.12 8.30
CA PRO A 58 0.81 -27.95 7.74
C PRO A 58 1.71 -27.21 6.76
N ALA A 59 1.14 -26.31 5.94
CA ALA A 59 1.89 -25.49 4.98
C ALA A 59 2.46 -24.22 5.63
N HIS A 60 1.75 -23.63 6.59
CA HIS A 60 2.13 -22.37 7.23
C HIS A 60 3.21 -22.51 8.31
N LYS A 61 3.31 -23.67 8.98
CA LYS A 61 4.17 -23.86 10.17
C LYS A 61 5.59 -23.38 9.97
N ALA A 62 6.25 -23.76 8.88
CA ALA A 62 7.62 -23.37 8.57
C ALA A 62 7.78 -21.85 8.44
N SER A 63 6.93 -21.20 7.63
CA SER A 63 6.96 -19.74 7.44
C SER A 63 6.59 -18.99 8.73
N CYS A 64 5.68 -19.53 9.54
CA CYS A 64 5.33 -18.98 10.84
C CYS A 64 6.53 -18.95 11.80
N LEU A 65 7.26 -20.06 11.89
CA LEU A 65 8.44 -20.17 12.76
C LEU A 65 9.57 -19.26 12.30
N ALA A 66 9.87 -19.22 10.99
CA ALA A 66 10.86 -18.32 10.42
C ALA A 66 10.53 -16.86 10.74
N ARG A 67 9.26 -16.45 10.57
CA ARG A 67 8.83 -15.09 10.89
C ARG A 67 8.92 -14.78 12.38
N ARG A 68 8.65 -15.75 13.26
CA ARG A 68 8.81 -15.58 14.72
C ARG A 68 10.26 -15.36 15.12
N GLU A 69 11.22 -15.97 14.42
CA GLU A 69 12.64 -15.69 14.63
C GLU A 69 12.98 -14.26 14.22
N VAL A 70 12.50 -13.80 13.05
CA VAL A 70 12.69 -12.40 12.64
C VAL A 70 12.12 -11.44 13.68
N LEU A 71 10.93 -11.70 14.23
CA LEU A 71 10.35 -10.84 15.28
C LEU A 71 11.20 -10.83 16.57
N ARG A 72 11.88 -11.92 16.91
CA ARG A 72 12.82 -11.96 18.04
C ARG A 72 14.08 -11.13 17.76
N GLU A 73 14.63 -11.26 16.56
CA GLU A 73 15.79 -10.47 16.15
C GLU A 73 15.44 -8.97 16.10
N GLU A 74 14.27 -8.61 15.58
CA GLU A 74 13.76 -7.23 15.61
C GLU A 74 13.74 -6.68 17.05
N ALA A 75 13.32 -7.47 18.04
CA ALA A 75 13.32 -7.08 19.45
C ALA A 75 14.74 -6.97 20.04
N ARG A 76 15.67 -7.85 19.63
CA ARG A 76 17.08 -7.76 20.03
C ARG A 76 17.75 -6.48 19.50
N LEU A 77 17.38 -6.00 18.32
CA LEU A 77 17.91 -4.74 17.79
C LEU A 77 17.55 -3.54 18.68
N ASP A 78 16.41 -3.58 19.38
CA ASP A 78 16.05 -2.53 20.33
C ASP A 78 17.08 -2.44 21.47
N GLU A 79 17.56 -3.57 21.98
CA GLU A 79 18.56 -3.62 23.05
C GLU A 79 19.88 -2.97 22.61
N ILE A 80 20.32 -3.23 21.38
CA ILE A 80 21.54 -2.64 20.80
C ILE A 80 21.39 -1.12 20.70
N VAL A 81 20.26 -0.67 20.17
CA VAL A 81 19.97 0.76 19.98
C VAL A 81 19.87 1.48 21.33
N LEU A 82 19.25 0.86 22.34
CA LEU A 82 19.16 1.39 23.70
C LEU A 82 20.53 1.46 24.39
N ALA A 83 21.36 0.43 24.23
CA ALA A 83 22.71 0.40 24.83
C ALA A 83 23.62 1.50 24.28
N GLY A 84 23.45 1.89 23.01
CA GLY A 84 24.20 2.99 22.38
C GLY A 84 23.62 4.39 22.60
N ALA A 85 22.44 4.50 23.22
CA ALA A 85 21.70 5.76 23.30
C ALA A 85 22.18 6.67 24.45
N LYS A 86 22.57 7.92 24.12
CA LYS A 86 22.83 8.96 25.13
C LYS A 86 21.57 9.38 25.90
N ASN A 87 20.41 9.36 25.23
CA ASN A 87 19.12 9.65 25.82
C ASN A 87 18.10 8.58 25.40
N PRO A 88 17.96 7.47 26.14
CA PRO A 88 17.08 6.36 25.80
C PRO A 88 15.62 6.77 25.55
N SER A 89 15.12 7.78 26.27
CA SER A 89 13.72 8.23 26.16
C SER A 89 13.39 8.91 24.83
N ALA A 90 14.40 9.42 24.12
CA ALA A 90 14.24 10.12 22.84
C ALA A 90 14.49 9.20 21.62
N VAL A 91 14.90 7.95 21.84
CA VAL A 91 15.26 7.04 20.74
C VAL A 91 14.03 6.34 20.20
N VAL A 92 13.92 6.28 18.87
CA VAL A 92 12.90 5.48 18.20
C VAL A 92 13.45 4.07 18.00
N LEU A 93 12.81 3.10 18.64
CA LEU A 93 13.24 1.71 18.61
C LEU A 93 12.98 1.06 17.23
N PRO A 94 13.86 0.15 16.77
CA PRO A 94 13.64 -0.70 15.60
C PRO A 94 12.25 -1.34 15.55
N THR A 95 11.77 -1.95 16.64
CA THR A 95 10.42 -2.54 16.68
C THR A 95 9.31 -1.52 16.42
N GLN A 96 9.45 -0.30 16.96
CA GLN A 96 8.53 0.80 16.70
C GLN A 96 8.58 1.23 15.23
N ILE A 97 9.78 1.29 14.64
CA ILE A 97 9.97 1.61 13.22
C ILE A 97 9.29 0.55 12.33
N TYR A 98 9.49 -0.74 12.62
CA TYR A 98 8.81 -1.84 11.93
C TYR A 98 7.28 -1.76 12.06
N ALA A 99 6.77 -1.49 13.26
CA ALA A 99 5.34 -1.31 13.48
C ALA A 99 4.79 -0.13 12.67
N ASP A 100 5.49 1.01 12.66
CA ASP A 100 5.08 2.19 11.90
C ASP A 100 5.12 1.91 10.37
N MET A 101 6.14 1.21 9.86
CA MET A 101 6.21 0.81 8.45
C MET A 101 5.11 -0.17 8.05
N ARG A 102 4.76 -1.14 8.92
CA ARG A 102 3.64 -2.06 8.66
C ARG A 102 2.31 -1.30 8.63
N ALA A 103 2.12 -0.34 9.54
CA ALA A 103 0.94 0.53 9.53
C ALA A 103 0.88 1.37 8.24
N PHE A 104 2.01 1.91 7.79
CA PHE A 104 2.12 2.62 6.52
C PHE A 104 1.71 1.73 5.35
N LYS A 105 2.32 0.54 5.24
CA LYS A 105 2.00 -0.46 4.22
C LYS A 105 0.50 -0.76 4.15
N ILE A 106 -0.13 -1.04 5.30
CA ILE A 106 -1.56 -1.36 5.36
C ILE A 106 -2.42 -0.17 4.94
N LYS A 107 -2.06 1.04 5.39
CA LYS A 107 -2.80 2.26 5.05
C LYS A 107 -2.74 2.58 3.55
N PHE A 108 -1.59 2.37 2.93
CA PHE A 108 -1.30 2.75 1.56
C PHE A 108 -1.28 1.58 0.58
N MET A 109 -1.78 0.40 0.97
CA MET A 109 -1.66 -0.83 0.16
C MET A 109 -2.19 -0.66 -1.27
N ALA A 110 -3.34 0.00 -1.46
CA ALA A 110 -3.92 0.23 -2.79
C ALA A 110 -3.04 1.16 -3.64
N ALA A 111 -2.55 2.26 -3.05
CA ALA A 111 -1.65 3.20 -3.71
C ALA A 111 -0.29 2.56 -4.03
N ILE A 112 0.24 1.73 -3.12
CA ILE A 112 1.47 0.95 -3.32
C ILE A 112 1.28 -0.10 -4.43
N PHE A 113 0.12 -0.73 -4.50
CA PHE A 113 -0.19 -1.66 -5.58
C PHE A 113 -0.20 -0.95 -6.95
N GLN A 114 -0.94 0.15 -7.07
CA GLN A 114 -1.02 0.93 -8.30
C GLN A 114 0.35 1.48 -8.74
N MET A 115 1.09 2.14 -7.83
CA MET A 115 2.40 2.69 -8.17
C MET A 115 3.36 1.59 -8.63
N THR A 116 3.29 0.40 -8.01
CA THR A 116 4.24 -0.68 -8.34
C THR A 116 3.91 -1.31 -9.68
N PHE A 117 2.62 -1.45 -9.99
CA PHE A 117 2.17 -1.88 -11.32
C PHE A 117 2.69 -0.93 -12.42
N ASN A 118 2.54 0.38 -12.20
CA ASN A 118 3.00 1.41 -13.15
C ASN A 118 4.53 1.46 -13.24
N ALA A 119 5.24 1.43 -12.11
CA ALA A 119 6.70 1.48 -12.07
C ALA A 119 7.36 0.28 -12.79
N LEU A 120 6.75 -0.90 -12.72
CA LEU A 120 7.20 -2.08 -13.45
C LEU A 120 6.72 -2.11 -14.91
N ASN A 121 5.86 -1.17 -15.31
CA ASN A 121 5.20 -1.11 -16.61
C ASN A 121 4.58 -2.47 -17.01
N LEU A 122 3.83 -3.09 -16.09
CA LEU A 122 3.33 -4.46 -16.28
C LEU A 122 2.32 -4.59 -17.43
N ARG A 123 1.68 -3.49 -17.83
CA ARG A 123 0.86 -3.43 -19.04
C ARG A 123 1.67 -3.79 -20.28
N ALA A 124 2.84 -3.17 -20.46
CA ALA A 124 3.69 -3.42 -21.62
C ALA A 124 4.68 -4.58 -21.39
N LYS A 125 4.99 -4.89 -20.13
CA LYS A 125 6.02 -5.87 -19.72
C LYS A 125 5.47 -6.81 -18.64
N PRO A 126 4.53 -7.71 -18.98
CA PRO A 126 3.83 -8.54 -18.00
C PRO A 126 4.76 -9.47 -17.21
N ASP A 127 5.98 -9.75 -17.67
CA ASP A 127 6.94 -10.58 -16.94
C ASP A 127 7.93 -9.79 -16.07
N ALA A 128 7.88 -8.46 -16.08
CA ALA A 128 8.86 -7.64 -15.36
C ALA A 128 8.86 -7.88 -13.83
N TRP A 129 7.74 -8.35 -13.27
CA TRP A 129 7.62 -8.69 -11.85
C TRP A 129 8.51 -9.87 -11.40
N GLN A 130 8.91 -10.74 -12.34
CA GLN A 130 9.72 -11.92 -12.03
C GLN A 130 11.14 -11.54 -11.63
N ALA A 131 11.72 -10.54 -12.30
CA ALA A 131 13.10 -10.12 -12.11
C ALA A 131 13.26 -8.90 -11.20
N ASN A 132 12.20 -8.09 -11.04
CA ASN A 132 12.28 -6.78 -10.41
C ASN A 132 11.51 -6.68 -9.10
N ILE A 133 11.91 -5.71 -8.29
CA ILE A 133 11.26 -5.27 -7.07
C ILE A 133 11.24 -3.74 -7.05
N VAL A 134 10.16 -3.16 -6.55
CA VAL A 134 10.09 -1.70 -6.32
C VAL A 134 10.38 -1.40 -4.87
N VAL A 135 11.42 -0.59 -4.64
CA VAL A 135 11.87 -0.21 -3.31
C VAL A 135 11.49 1.24 -3.04
N THR A 136 10.64 1.45 -2.05
CA THR A 136 10.24 2.77 -1.57
C THR A 136 11.04 3.12 -0.33
N THR A 137 11.88 4.15 -0.44
CA THR A 137 12.61 4.72 0.68
C THR A 137 11.73 5.73 1.40
N LEU A 138 11.41 5.43 2.65
CA LEU A 138 10.65 6.29 3.55
C LEU A 138 11.61 7.18 4.34
N LYS A 139 11.23 8.44 4.51
CA LYS A 139 11.88 9.37 5.43
C LYS A 139 10.94 9.65 6.58
N ARG A 140 11.39 9.35 7.80
CA ARG A 140 10.64 9.63 9.02
C ARG A 140 10.55 11.15 9.25
N VAL A 141 9.35 11.63 9.53
CA VAL A 141 9.07 13.02 9.93
C VAL A 141 9.61 13.21 11.35
N ARG A 142 10.41 14.26 11.57
CA ARG A 142 11.03 14.53 12.88
C ARG A 142 9.98 14.89 13.93
N ASP A 143 9.10 15.84 13.58
CA ASP A 143 8.09 16.40 14.49
C ASP A 143 6.69 16.30 13.88
N PRO A 144 6.08 15.10 13.87
CA PRO A 144 4.77 14.91 13.28
C PRO A 144 3.70 15.60 14.15
N ARG A 145 2.79 16.37 13.52
CA ARG A 145 1.72 17.12 14.21
C ARG A 145 0.87 16.19 15.11
N PRO A 146 0.80 16.38 16.43
CA PRO A 146 -0.02 15.56 17.31
C PRO A 146 -1.53 15.77 17.08
N PRO A 147 -2.38 14.73 17.22
CA PRO A 147 -2.04 13.32 17.38
C PRO A 147 -1.71 12.66 16.02
N ALA A 148 -0.44 12.39 15.75
CA ALA A 148 -0.02 11.71 14.53
C ALA A 148 -0.13 10.19 14.65
N LYS A 149 -0.90 9.58 13.75
CA LYS A 149 -0.94 8.12 13.60
C LYS A 149 0.41 7.61 13.11
N SER A 150 0.75 6.36 13.46
CA SER A 150 2.01 5.70 13.05
C SER A 150 2.34 5.85 11.55
N TRP A 151 1.36 5.67 10.67
CA TRP A 151 1.55 5.80 9.22
C TRP A 151 1.71 7.25 8.74
N GLN A 152 1.35 8.27 9.53
CA GLN A 152 1.58 9.68 9.20
C GLN A 152 3.03 10.13 9.49
N ARG A 153 3.84 9.29 10.13
CA ARG A 153 5.22 9.62 10.53
C ARG A 153 6.23 9.47 9.40
N TYR A 154 5.80 9.20 8.17
CA TYR A 154 6.67 9.04 7.01
C TYR A 154 6.24 9.91 5.84
N THR A 155 7.26 10.28 5.05
CA THR A 155 7.16 10.86 3.71
C THR A 155 7.92 9.96 2.75
N ILE A 156 7.61 10.04 1.45
CA ILE A 156 8.37 9.31 0.44
C ILE A 156 9.65 10.09 0.13
N HIS A 157 10.80 9.46 0.26
CA HIS A 157 12.09 10.04 -0.12
C HIS A 157 12.44 9.70 -1.57
N ALA A 158 12.50 8.41 -1.88
CA ALA A 158 12.88 7.89 -3.19
C ALA A 158 12.09 6.62 -3.51
N ILE A 159 11.87 6.36 -4.79
CA ILE A 159 11.29 5.11 -5.29
C ILE A 159 12.23 4.59 -6.38
N GLU A 160 12.64 3.34 -6.27
CA GLU A 160 13.59 2.73 -7.20
C GLU A 160 13.06 1.39 -7.70
N VAL A 161 13.12 1.15 -9.01
CA VAL A 161 12.99 -0.19 -9.59
C VAL A 161 14.37 -0.82 -9.62
N MET A 162 14.53 -2.00 -9.04
CA MET A 162 15.80 -2.72 -9.10
C MET A 162 15.60 -4.23 -9.25
N THR A 163 16.67 -4.93 -9.63
CA THR A 163 16.62 -6.38 -9.72
C THR A 163 16.52 -6.99 -8.32
N ARG A 164 15.82 -8.13 -8.22
CA ARG A 164 15.73 -8.90 -6.98
C ARG A 164 17.11 -9.35 -6.49
N GLN A 165 18.04 -9.65 -7.39
CA GLN A 165 19.42 -9.98 -7.06
C GLN A 165 20.13 -8.80 -6.37
N ARG A 166 20.03 -7.59 -6.94
CA ARG A 166 20.62 -6.39 -6.33
C ARG A 166 20.01 -6.12 -4.95
N TRP A 167 18.71 -6.29 -4.80
CA TRP A 167 18.04 -6.14 -3.51
C TRP A 167 18.56 -7.13 -2.46
N ALA A 168 18.69 -8.41 -2.81
CA ALA A 168 19.23 -9.44 -1.91
C ALA A 168 20.67 -9.15 -1.48
N THR A 169 21.51 -8.61 -2.38
CA THR A 169 22.86 -8.17 -2.02
C THR A 169 22.85 -7.00 -1.04
N LEU A 170 21.95 -6.03 -1.21
CA LEU A 170 21.90 -4.82 -0.38
C LEU A 170 21.42 -5.08 1.05
N THR A 171 20.46 -5.99 1.23
CA THR A 171 19.86 -6.23 2.55
C THR A 171 20.70 -7.14 3.42
N GLY A 172 21.66 -7.88 2.85
CA GLY A 172 22.40 -8.92 3.58
C GLY A 172 21.48 -10.01 4.15
N GLU A 173 20.18 -9.99 3.84
CA GLU A 173 19.26 -11.06 4.16
C GLU A 173 19.74 -12.29 3.40
N GLY A 174 20.30 -13.25 4.13
CA GLY A 174 20.74 -14.50 3.54
C GLY A 174 19.63 -15.09 2.65
N MET A 175 20.04 -15.82 1.60
CA MET A 175 19.16 -16.36 0.56
C MET A 175 17.86 -17.00 1.09
N ASN A 176 17.84 -17.53 2.31
CA ASN A 176 16.69 -18.23 2.90
C ASN A 176 15.40 -17.40 3.06
N TYR A 177 15.45 -16.11 3.44
CA TYR A 177 14.21 -15.31 3.56
C TYR A 177 13.62 -15.03 2.17
N HIS A 178 14.46 -14.65 1.21
CA HIS A 178 14.06 -14.44 -0.18
C HIS A 178 13.54 -15.72 -0.84
N LEU A 179 14.17 -16.88 -0.60
CA LEU A 179 13.70 -18.17 -1.12
C LEU A 179 12.36 -18.58 -0.51
N THR A 180 12.14 -18.32 0.78
CA THR A 180 10.85 -18.61 1.45
C THR A 180 9.76 -17.67 0.92
N GLN A 181 10.09 -16.40 0.68
CA GLN A 181 9.17 -15.43 0.08
C GLN A 181 8.87 -15.77 -1.38
N GLN A 182 9.86 -16.14 -2.19
CA GLN A 182 9.68 -16.63 -3.55
C GLN A 182 8.83 -17.90 -3.61
N ALA A 183 9.01 -18.85 -2.68
CA ALA A 183 8.17 -20.03 -2.59
C ALA A 183 6.72 -19.67 -2.27
N TYR A 184 6.49 -18.68 -1.41
CA TYR A 184 5.16 -18.13 -1.11
C TYR A 184 4.55 -17.38 -2.30
N GLU A 185 5.34 -16.58 -3.03
CA GLU A 185 4.93 -15.91 -4.26
C GLU A 185 4.53 -16.93 -5.33
N ARG A 186 5.33 -18.00 -5.49
CA ARG A 186 5.02 -19.11 -6.39
C ARG A 186 3.74 -19.83 -5.99
N ASP A 187 3.53 -20.06 -4.69
CA ASP A 187 2.28 -20.63 -4.17
C ASP A 187 1.08 -19.72 -4.43
N LEU A 188 1.23 -18.40 -4.27
CA LEU A 188 0.19 -17.42 -4.61
C LEU A 188 -0.12 -17.42 -6.11
N PHE A 189 0.89 -17.47 -6.96
CA PHE A 189 0.74 -17.53 -8.41
C PHE A 189 0.02 -18.81 -8.84
N LEU A 190 0.39 -19.96 -8.26
CA LEU A 190 -0.21 -21.26 -8.58
C LEU A 190 -1.63 -21.44 -8.03
N ARG A 191 -2.07 -20.59 -7.09
CA ARG A 191 -3.40 -20.65 -6.47
C ARG A 191 -4.31 -19.54 -7.03
N GLY A 192 -4.91 -19.80 -8.18
CA GLY A 192 -6.03 -19.02 -8.71
C GLY A 192 -5.74 -18.30 -10.02
N ASP A 193 -6.59 -17.33 -10.35
CA ASP A 193 -6.59 -16.61 -11.63
C ASP A 193 -5.58 -15.44 -11.67
N LYS A 194 -4.44 -15.60 -10.97
CA LYS A 194 -3.41 -14.55 -10.90
C LYS A 194 -2.55 -14.56 -12.15
N VAL A 195 -2.36 -13.39 -12.75
CA VAL A 195 -1.48 -13.20 -13.91
C VAL A 195 -0.03 -13.02 -13.48
N GLY A 196 0.20 -12.50 -12.27
CA GLY A 196 1.54 -12.37 -11.72
C GLY A 196 1.55 -11.90 -10.27
N VAL A 197 2.76 -11.79 -9.70
CA VAL A 197 2.97 -11.35 -8.32
C VAL A 197 3.96 -10.19 -8.28
N ILE A 198 3.46 -9.04 -7.88
CA ILE A 198 4.27 -7.85 -7.67
C ILE A 198 4.99 -7.94 -6.33
N ALA A 199 6.31 -7.71 -6.33
CA ALA A 199 7.12 -7.54 -5.12
C ALA A 199 7.47 -6.06 -4.90
N TYR A 200 7.37 -5.62 -3.64
CA TYR A 200 7.84 -4.30 -3.22
C TYR A 200 8.45 -4.35 -1.83
N ALA A 201 9.31 -3.37 -1.54
CA ALA A 201 9.91 -3.17 -0.23
C ALA A 201 9.72 -1.73 0.24
N LEU A 202 9.44 -1.56 1.52
CA LEU A 202 9.57 -0.28 2.20
C LEU A 202 10.88 -0.30 2.98
N ARG A 203 11.71 0.74 2.89
CA ARG A 203 12.91 0.85 3.73
C ARG A 203 13.03 2.23 4.36
N THR A 204 13.62 2.31 5.54
CA THR A 204 13.88 3.58 6.24
C THR A 204 15.21 3.47 6.97
N PRO A 205 15.98 4.56 7.10
CA PRO A 205 17.18 4.51 7.90
C PRO A 205 16.83 4.36 9.38
N CYS A 206 17.68 3.66 10.13
CA CYS A 206 17.62 3.56 11.59
C CYS A 206 18.98 3.96 12.17
N MET A 207 19.02 5.08 12.88
CA MET A 207 20.25 5.55 13.54
C MET A 207 20.61 4.63 14.70
N GLY A 208 21.91 4.39 14.92
CA GLY A 208 22.40 3.58 16.04
C GLY A 208 22.57 2.08 15.74
N LEU A 209 22.27 1.64 14.52
CA LEU A 209 22.57 0.28 14.05
C LEU A 209 23.77 0.28 13.11
N SER A 210 24.53 -0.83 13.11
CA SER A 210 25.60 -1.09 12.13
C SER A 210 25.03 -1.35 10.73
N VAL A 211 23.82 -1.89 10.64
CA VAL A 211 23.00 -1.94 9.43
C VAL A 211 22.12 -0.70 9.37
N PRO A 212 22.41 0.28 8.49
CA PRO A 212 21.76 1.59 8.59
C PRO A 212 20.31 1.58 8.13
N TRP A 213 19.80 0.48 7.55
CA TRP A 213 18.47 0.39 6.95
C TRP A 213 17.64 -0.73 7.56
N LEU A 214 16.41 -0.41 7.91
CA LEU A 214 15.35 -1.38 8.20
C LEU A 214 14.42 -1.46 7.01
N HIS A 215 13.90 -2.64 6.70
CA HIS A 215 13.00 -2.83 5.57
C HIS A 215 11.87 -3.84 5.83
N VAL A 216 10.75 -3.64 5.15
CA VAL A 216 9.61 -4.56 5.12
C VAL A 216 9.36 -4.95 3.67
N ASN A 217 9.56 -6.24 3.38
CA ASN A 217 9.25 -6.84 2.10
C ASN A 217 7.78 -7.31 2.09
N SER A 218 7.10 -7.17 0.95
CA SER A 218 5.74 -7.67 0.77
C SER A 218 5.46 -7.95 -0.70
N THR A 219 4.48 -8.80 -0.95
CA THR A 219 4.03 -9.14 -2.29
C THR A 219 2.52 -9.04 -2.41
N VAL A 220 2.04 -8.86 -3.63
CA VAL A 220 0.62 -8.78 -3.96
C VAL A 220 0.41 -9.36 -5.36
N GLY A 221 -0.52 -10.32 -5.47
CA GLY A 221 -0.89 -10.90 -6.76
C GLY A 221 -1.86 -9.99 -7.51
N TYR A 222 -1.64 -9.81 -8.82
CA TYR A 222 -2.58 -9.11 -9.70
C TYR A 222 -3.30 -10.09 -10.63
N GLU A 223 -4.52 -9.71 -11.00
CA GLU A 223 -5.45 -10.47 -11.84
C GLU A 223 -5.48 -9.86 -13.26
N ALA A 224 -6.09 -10.56 -14.23
CA ALA A 224 -6.14 -10.10 -15.62
C ALA A 224 -6.88 -8.76 -15.78
N ASP A 225 -7.88 -8.52 -14.94
CA ASP A 225 -8.67 -7.28 -14.88
C ASP A 225 -7.99 -6.15 -14.10
N SER A 226 -6.80 -6.40 -13.52
CA SER A 226 -6.09 -5.37 -12.75
C SER A 226 -5.71 -4.16 -13.60
N GLU A 227 -5.43 -4.34 -14.89
CA GLU A 227 -5.19 -3.21 -15.81
C GLU A 227 -6.42 -2.31 -15.96
N GLU A 228 -7.61 -2.91 -16.01
CA GLU A 228 -8.86 -2.17 -16.17
C GLU A 228 -9.22 -1.39 -14.89
N THR A 229 -8.88 -1.93 -13.73
CA THR A 229 -9.17 -1.33 -12.42
C THR A 229 -8.14 -0.29 -11.96
N LEU A 230 -6.91 -0.32 -12.46
CA LEU A 230 -5.84 0.60 -12.03
C LEU A 230 -5.75 1.87 -12.89
N ASN A 231 -5.37 2.99 -12.29
CA ASN A 231 -5.01 4.18 -13.06
C ASN A 231 -3.58 4.03 -13.60
N ILE A 232 -3.45 3.80 -14.90
CA ILE A 232 -2.17 3.65 -15.60
C ILE A 232 -1.75 5.03 -16.12
N GLU A 233 -0.61 5.51 -15.65
CA GLU A 233 -0.13 6.87 -15.92
C GLU A 233 1.40 6.95 -15.85
N ASP A 234 2.00 7.84 -16.64
CA ASP A 234 3.45 8.06 -16.64
C ASP A 234 3.91 8.85 -15.41
N ALA A 235 3.06 9.74 -14.89
CA ALA A 235 3.33 10.56 -13.71
C ALA A 235 3.11 9.82 -12.37
N TRP A 236 3.10 8.48 -12.39
CA TRP A 236 2.74 7.62 -11.25
C TRP A 236 3.55 7.92 -9.99
N GLU A 237 4.83 8.31 -10.11
CA GLU A 237 5.68 8.65 -8.97
C GLU A 237 5.14 9.88 -8.24
N LYS A 238 4.81 10.94 -8.99
CA LYS A 238 4.24 12.16 -8.44
C LYS A 238 2.88 11.87 -7.82
N THR A 239 2.00 11.15 -8.53
CA THR A 239 0.67 10.79 -8.02
C THR A 239 0.73 10.02 -6.71
N PHE A 240 1.65 9.05 -6.58
CA PHE A 240 1.79 8.31 -5.33
C PHE A 240 2.27 9.20 -4.18
N ARG A 241 3.29 10.03 -4.42
CA ARG A 241 3.78 11.00 -3.41
C ARG A 241 2.65 11.92 -2.94
N ASP A 242 1.94 12.51 -3.89
CA ASP A 242 0.81 13.42 -3.63
C ASP A 242 -0.32 12.74 -2.85
N THR A 243 -0.63 11.48 -3.18
CA THR A 243 -1.60 10.65 -2.47
C THR A 243 -1.19 10.43 -1.02
N VAL A 244 0.08 10.07 -0.77
CA VAL A 244 0.61 9.89 0.59
C VAL A 244 0.51 11.18 1.40
N GLU A 245 0.90 12.31 0.80
CA GLU A 245 0.87 13.61 1.47
C GLU A 245 -0.56 14.08 1.78
N ARG A 246 -1.51 13.93 0.85
CA ARG A 246 -2.94 14.24 1.08
C ARG A 246 -3.56 13.36 2.15
N MET A 247 -3.41 12.04 2.06
CA MET A 247 -3.98 11.11 3.05
C MET A 247 -3.36 11.30 4.45
N CYS A 248 -2.14 11.85 4.52
CA CYS A 248 -1.51 12.24 5.79
C CYS A 248 -1.93 13.62 6.30
N GLY A 249 -2.69 14.40 5.53
CA GLY A 249 -3.12 15.76 5.88
C GLY A 249 -2.00 16.81 5.76
N ARG A 250 -0.96 16.54 4.96
CA ARG A 250 0.16 17.47 4.71
C ARG A 250 0.02 18.25 3.42
N MET A 251 -0.95 17.89 2.59
CA MET A 251 -1.31 18.60 1.37
C MET A 251 -2.83 18.77 1.30
N ALA A 252 -3.29 19.88 0.69
CA ALA A 252 -4.70 20.14 0.48
C ALA A 252 -5.34 19.06 -0.41
N PRO A 253 -6.63 18.72 -0.20
CA PRO A 253 -7.37 17.88 -1.14
C PRO A 253 -7.30 18.46 -2.56
N LEU A 254 -7.34 17.61 -3.58
CA LEU A 254 -7.57 18.09 -4.93
C LEU A 254 -8.90 18.85 -4.94
N ALA A 255 -8.91 20.06 -5.51
CA ALA A 255 -10.15 20.78 -5.71
C ALA A 255 -11.08 19.86 -6.51
N ILE A 256 -12.25 19.53 -5.95
CA ILE A 256 -13.31 18.90 -6.73
C ILE A 256 -13.74 19.99 -7.70
N THR A 257 -13.21 19.95 -8.92
CA THR A 257 -13.85 20.65 -10.03
C THR A 257 -15.17 19.94 -10.22
N CYS A 258 -16.24 20.48 -9.63
CA CYS A 258 -17.59 20.11 -10.05
C CYS A 258 -17.60 20.29 -11.58
N PRO A 259 -17.91 19.23 -12.36
CA PRO A 259 -18.23 19.42 -13.76
C PRO A 259 -19.35 20.46 -13.82
N ASP A 260 -19.15 21.47 -14.65
CA ASP A 260 -19.98 22.66 -14.75
C ASP A 260 -21.47 22.32 -14.62
N GLU A 261 -22.17 23.00 -13.70
CA GLU A 261 -23.61 23.19 -13.84
C GLU A 261 -23.82 23.82 -15.22
N GLU A 262 -24.27 23.01 -16.18
CA GLU A 262 -24.82 23.51 -17.43
C GLU A 262 -25.85 24.59 -17.07
N GLN A 263 -25.50 25.84 -17.35
CA GLN A 263 -26.47 26.93 -17.34
C GLN A 263 -27.62 26.50 -18.27
N PRO A 264 -28.88 26.50 -17.80
CA PRO A 264 -29.99 26.11 -18.65
C PRO A 264 -30.07 27.08 -19.83
N ALA A 265 -29.90 26.52 -21.02
CA ALA A 265 -30.22 27.18 -22.27
C ALA A 265 -31.73 27.45 -22.31
N GLY A 266 -32.09 28.72 -22.53
CA GLY A 266 -33.39 29.09 -23.09
C GLY A 266 -34.17 30.13 -22.29
N SER A 267 -34.30 31.32 -22.86
CA SER A 267 -35.60 31.71 -23.43
C SER A 267 -35.46 33.00 -24.25
N ASP A 268 -35.42 32.81 -25.56
CA ASP A 268 -35.95 33.79 -26.49
C ASP A 268 -37.44 34.01 -26.21
N SER A 269 -37.86 35.27 -26.08
CA SER A 269 -39.23 35.66 -26.43
C SER A 269 -39.21 37.05 -27.06
N HIS A 270 -39.36 37.04 -28.39
CA HIS A 270 -39.84 38.15 -29.20
C HIS A 270 -41.32 38.40 -28.89
N GLY A 271 -41.72 39.67 -28.77
CA GLY A 271 -43.12 40.07 -28.65
C GLY A 271 -43.27 41.58 -28.63
N SER A 272 -43.24 42.19 -29.82
CA SER A 272 -43.55 43.58 -30.11
C SER A 272 -45.05 43.91 -29.94
N ASN A 273 -45.36 45.13 -29.49
CA ASN A 273 -46.51 46.00 -29.85
C ASN A 273 -46.30 47.37 -29.14
N ILE A 274 -45.93 48.44 -29.85
CA ILE A 274 -46.79 49.44 -30.54
C ILE A 274 -47.60 50.32 -29.56
N GLU A 275 -47.17 51.60 -29.49
CA GLU A 275 -47.88 52.89 -29.39
C GLU A 275 -49.23 52.96 -28.65
N ASP A 276 -49.44 53.92 -27.74
CA ASP A 276 -49.83 55.28 -28.11
C ASP A 276 -49.92 56.28 -26.92
N SER A 277 -49.62 57.52 -27.26
CA SER A 277 -50.02 58.85 -26.74
C SER A 277 -50.61 59.11 -25.34
N SER A 278 -50.10 60.23 -24.79
CA SER A 278 -50.81 61.40 -24.22
C SER A 278 -51.09 61.50 -22.70
N ASP A 279 -50.47 62.55 -22.16
CA ASP A 279 -51.06 63.65 -21.38
C ASP A 279 -51.35 63.56 -19.87
N ASN A 280 -50.72 64.54 -19.21
CA ASN A 280 -51.21 65.43 -18.16
C ASN A 280 -51.15 65.03 -16.67
N LEU A 281 -50.40 65.91 -15.98
CA LEU A 281 -50.48 66.39 -14.59
C LEU A 281 -49.94 65.48 -13.48
#